data_AF-A0A4V5TRJ3-F1
#
_entry.id   AF-A0A4V5TRJ3-F1
#
_cell.length_a   1.000
_cell.length_b   1.000
_cell.length_c   1.000
_cell.angle_alpha   90.00
_cell.angle_beta   90.00
_cell.angle_gamma   90.00
#
_symmetry.space_group_name_H-M   'P 1'
#
loop_
_entity.id
_entity.type
_entity.pdbx_description
1 polymer ?
#
loop_
_entity_poly.entity_id
_entity_poly.type
_entity_poly.pdbx_seq_one_letter_code
_entity_poly.pdbx_strand_id
1 'polypeptide(L)' 'MINKILTLNIGHIKKAQQILYGNARKTPLVKSFYLTSKTGGEI' A
#
# COMPACT_ATOMS: atom_id res chain seq x y z
N MET A 1 -8.95 25.52 4.09
CA MET A 1 -8.62 24.19 3.52
C MET A 1 -7.29 24.33 2.79
N ILE A 2 -6.19 23.78 3.32
CA ILE A 2 -4.88 23.88 2.66
C ILE A 2 -4.90 22.93 1.47
N ASN A 3 -5.00 23.46 0.25
CA ASN A 3 -4.82 22.69 -0.97
C ASN A 3 -3.33 22.33 -1.07
N LYS A 4 -2.97 21.23 -0.41
CA LYS A 4 -1.63 20.66 -0.50
C LYS A 4 -1.49 20.08 -1.90
N ILE A 5 -0.80 20.82 -2.77
CA ILE A 5 -0.42 20.30 -4.09
C ILE A 5 0.47 19.09 -3.83
N LEU A 6 -0.09 17.90 -3.99
CA LEU A 6 0.66 16.65 -3.93
C LEU A 6 1.56 16.62 -5.16
N THR A 7 2.85 16.84 -4.93
CA THR A 7 3.90 16.75 -5.97
C THR A 7 4.01 15.34 -6.55
N LEU A 8 3.58 14.33 -5.79
CA LEU A 8 3.42 12.97 -6.26
C LEU A 8 2.00 12.70 -6.76
N ASN A 9 1.91 12.13 -7.96
CA ASN A 9 0.65 11.66 -8.53
C ASN A 9 0.72 10.17 -8.88
N ILE A 10 -0.42 9.57 -9.24
CA ILE A 10 -0.54 8.13 -9.55
C ILE A 10 0.38 7.68 -10.70
N GLY A 11 0.72 8.57 -11.64
CA GLY A 11 1.64 8.26 -12.74
C GLY A 11 3.03 7.87 -12.25
N HIS A 12 3.52 8.54 -11.20
CA HIS A 12 4.80 8.21 -10.57
C HIS A 12 4.78 6.82 -9.92
N ILE A 13 3.68 6.45 -9.26
CA ILE A 13 3.51 5.12 -8.64
C ILE A 13 3.48 4.02 -9.70
N LYS A 14 2.77 4.24 -10.82
CA LYS A 14 2.73 3.29 -11.94
C LYS A 14 4.11 3.09 -12.57
N LYS A 15 4.88 4.17 -12.75
CA LYS A 15 6.26 4.09 -13.25
C LYS A 15 7.17 3.30 -12.30
N ALA A 16 7.05 3.53 -10.99
CA ALA A 16 7.79 2.74 -10.00
C ALA A 16 7.40 1.26 -10.04
N GLN A 17 6.11 0.94 -10.18
CA GLN A 17 5.63 -0.43 -10.29
C GLN A 17 6.22 -1.16 -11.52
N GLN A 18 6.37 -0.47 -12.66
CA GLN A 18 7.02 -1.03 -13.84
C GLN A 18 8.51 -1.34 -13.60
N ILE A 19 9.25 -0.43 -12.94
CA ILE A 19 10.67 -0.64 -12.60
C ILE A 19 10.84 -1.82 -11.64
N LEU A 20 9.91 -1.96 -10.68
CA LEU A 20 9.94 -3.01 -9.67
C LEU A 20 9.43 -4.36 -10.17
N TYR A 21 8.75 -4.42 -11.32
CA TYR A 21 8.24 -5.66 -11.89
C TYR A 21 9.39 -6.60 -12.28
N GLY A 22 9.47 -7.76 -11.63
CA GLY A 22 10.57 -8.72 -11.80
C GLY A 22 11.82 -8.45 -10.95
N ASN A 23 11.96 -7.22 -10.43
CA ASN A 23 13.09 -6.83 -9.57
C ASN A 23 12.74 -6.84 -8.07
N ALA A 24 11.45 -6.77 -7.73
CA ALA A 24 10.96 -6.84 -6.36
C ALA A 24 9.87 -7.91 -6.22
N ARG A 25 9.95 -8.69 -5.14
CA ARG A 25 8.92 -9.66 -4.80
C ARG A 25 7.76 -8.95 -4.12
N LYS A 26 6.53 -9.17 -4.61
CA LYS A 26 5.32 -8.77 -3.89
C LYS A 26 5.23 -9.55 -2.58
N THR A 27 5.26 -8.85 -1.45
CA THR A 27 5.08 -9.47 -0.13
C THR A 27 3.63 -9.94 0.00
N PRO A 28 3.40 -11.19 0.42
CA PRO A 28 2.04 -11.66 0.66
C PRO A 28 1.42 -10.87 1.82
N LEU A 29 0.13 -10.53 1.68
CA LEU A 29 -0.65 -9.96 2.77
C LEU A 29 -1.38 -11.11 3.48
N VAL A 30 -1.04 -11.35 4.74
CA VAL A 30 -1.64 -12.43 5.54
C VAL A 30 -2.53 -11.83 6.62
N LYS A 31 -3.74 -12.38 6.78
CA LYS A 31 -4.66 -11.97 7.84
C LYS A 31 -4.14 -12.40 9.21
N SER A 32 -4.05 -11.46 10.14
CA SER A 32 -3.71 -11.78 11.53
C SER A 32 -4.97 -12.07 12.34
N PHE A 33 -5.20 -13.36 12.66
CA PHE A 33 -6.34 -13.77 13.48
C PHE A 33 -6.33 -13.16 14.88
N TYR A 34 -5.14 -13.02 15.49
CA TYR A 34 -4.99 -12.38 16.80
C TYR A 34 -5.46 -10.94 16.75
N LEU A 35 -4.98 -10.15 15.77
CA LEU A 35 -5.37 -8.75 15.66
C LEU A 35 -6.87 -8.63 15.35
N THR A 36 -7.40 -9.44 14.42
CA THR A 36 -8.84 -9.47 14.12
C THR A 36 -9.67 -9.74 15.39
N SER A 37 -9.23 -10.66 16.25
CA SER A 37 -9.92 -10.96 17.51
C SER A 37 -9.85 -9.81 18.51
N LYS A 38 -8.75 -9.06 18.55
CA LYS A 38 -8.54 -7.95 19.50
C LYS A 38 -9.23 -6.65 19.10
N THR A 39 -9.42 -6.42 17.80
CA THR A 39 -10.09 -5.21 17.28
C THR A 39 -11.55 -5.43 16.92
N GLY A 40 -12.14 -6.59 17.25
CA GLY A 40 -13.53 -6.89 16.90
C GLY A 40 -13.77 -7.02 15.39
N GLY A 41 -12.72 -7.26 14.61
CA GLY A 41 -12.80 -7.35 13.15
C GLY A 41 -12.59 -6.02 12.41
N GLU A 42 -12.29 -4.92 13.11
CA GLU A 42 -11.98 -3.63 12.49
C GLU A 42 -10.53 -3.54 11.99
N ILE A 43 -10.14 -4.45 11.09
CA ILE A 43 -8.87 -4.39 10.35
C ILE A 43 -9.11 -4.65 8.86
#